data_AF-A0A7K0J5T4-F1
#
_entry.id   AF-A0A7K0J5T4-F1
#
_cell.length_a   1.000
_cell.length_b   1.000
_cell.length_c   1.000
_cell.angle_alpha   90.00
_cell.angle_beta   90.00
_cell.angle_gamma   90.00
#
_symmetry.space_group_name_H-M   'P 1'
#
loop_
_entity.id
_entity.type
_entity.pdbx_description
1 polymer ?
#
loop_
_entity_poly.entity_id
_entity_poly.type
_entity_poly.pdbx_seq_one_letter_code
_entity_poly.pdbx_strand_id
1 'polypeptide(L)'
;MQVPFLSGASIRHGIRSALAWRIASTCFEPGTMTKTQVDLLWSGGAISSTGAQVDLDLQRRVRDLLPALSVLGYAAHSDIYEGTARVSDAILVCAENAFRLPEQVAGQRPRRAGAYRGEEFGTRHDTASTQASRMIAPPDTLDGGTTESTQMIFDTQVLLPGSQLWGTIGLTPAATDEQQVALQAGIGLWAPEGVAHLGASTNTGYGAATLDWRDSIAQSVIDESVAWLDFSLRHNAEAIRDLIIEVTQ
;
A
#
# COMPACT_ATOMS: atom_id res chain seq x y z
N MET A 1 -20.78 -5.45 18.81
CA MET A 1 -20.96 -5.35 17.34
C MET A 1 -19.59 -5.17 16.72
N GLN A 2 -19.25 -5.94 15.68
CA GLN A 2 -17.98 -5.75 14.97
C GLN A 2 -18.10 -4.53 14.05
N VAL A 3 -17.12 -3.63 14.10
CA VAL A 3 -17.08 -2.40 13.32
C VAL A 3 -15.93 -2.51 12.31
N PRO A 4 -16.17 -2.27 11.01
CA PRO A 4 -15.13 -2.33 10.01
C PRO A 4 -14.10 -1.21 10.20
N PHE A 5 -12.87 -1.49 9.78
CA PHE A 5 -11.77 -0.53 9.77
C PHE A 5 -10.84 -0.86 8.58
N LEU A 6 -10.06 0.12 8.16
CA LEU A 6 -8.94 -0.09 7.25
C LEU A 6 -7.67 -0.26 8.09
N SER A 7 -6.95 -1.36 7.91
CA SER A 7 -5.76 -1.61 8.71
C SER A 7 -4.64 -0.62 8.39
N GLY A 8 -3.86 -0.26 9.40
CA GLY A 8 -2.66 0.55 9.22
C GLY A 8 -1.62 -0.13 8.32
N ALA A 9 -1.63 -1.46 8.29
CA ALA A 9 -0.81 -2.26 7.36
C ALA A 9 -1.21 -2.03 5.90
N SER A 10 -2.50 -1.96 5.59
CA SER A 10 -2.98 -1.67 4.22
C SER A 10 -2.60 -0.26 3.77
N ILE A 11 -2.73 0.74 4.65
CA ILE A 11 -2.29 2.12 4.39
C ILE A 11 -0.78 2.15 4.14
N ARG A 12 0.00 1.54 5.05
CA ARG A 12 1.47 1.43 4.91
C ARG A 12 1.86 0.74 3.60
N HIS A 13 1.17 -0.31 3.20
CA HIS A 13 1.43 -1.02 1.95
C HIS A 13 1.10 -0.15 0.73
N GLY A 14 0.02 0.61 0.75
CA GLY A 14 -0.31 1.57 -0.32
C GLY A 14 0.82 2.59 -0.54
N ILE A 15 1.29 3.22 0.54
CA ILE A 15 2.42 4.15 0.52
C ILE A 15 3.71 3.47 0.05
N ARG A 16 4.01 2.27 0.59
CA ARG A 16 5.19 1.49 0.20
C ARG A 16 5.18 1.17 -1.29
N SER A 17 4.07 0.66 -1.80
CA SER A 17 3.93 0.27 -3.20
C SER A 17 4.14 1.47 -4.14
N ALA A 18 3.59 2.63 -3.79
CA ALA A 18 3.77 3.86 -4.55
C ALA A 18 5.25 4.31 -4.59
N LEU A 19 5.94 4.27 -3.44
CA LEU A 19 7.38 4.55 -3.36
C LEU A 19 8.22 3.52 -4.13
N ALA A 20 7.89 2.24 -4.00
CA ALA A 20 8.59 1.14 -4.67
C ALA A 20 8.52 1.28 -6.20
N TRP A 21 7.33 1.56 -6.75
CA TRP A 21 7.16 1.85 -8.17
C TRP A 21 7.99 3.05 -8.61
N ARG A 22 8.04 4.11 -7.80
CA ARG A 22 8.84 5.29 -8.12
C ARG A 22 10.34 5.00 -8.12
N ILE A 23 10.83 4.29 -7.11
CA ILE A 23 12.24 3.87 -7.01
C ILE A 23 12.61 2.97 -8.19
N ALA A 24 11.83 1.93 -8.44
CA ALA A 24 12.09 0.96 -9.50
C ALA A 24 12.12 1.61 -10.89
N SER A 25 11.11 2.43 -11.22
CA SER A 25 11.03 3.11 -12.52
C SER A 25 12.12 4.17 -12.74
N THR A 26 12.69 4.72 -11.66
CA THR A 26 13.75 5.74 -11.76
C THR A 26 15.14 5.13 -11.77
N CYS A 27 15.36 4.09 -10.97
CA CYS A 27 16.69 3.56 -10.71
C CYS A 27 17.00 2.30 -11.52
N PHE A 28 16.01 1.56 -12.04
CA PHE A 28 16.21 0.28 -12.70
C PHE A 28 15.59 0.23 -14.09
N GLU A 29 16.18 -0.58 -14.97
CA GLU A 29 15.55 -0.92 -16.24
C GLU A 29 14.50 -2.03 -16.03
N PRO A 30 13.37 -1.99 -16.75
CA PRO A 30 12.35 -3.03 -16.65
C PRO A 30 12.92 -4.44 -16.85
N GLY A 31 12.65 -5.33 -15.88
CA GLY A 31 13.09 -6.74 -15.94
C GLY A 31 14.50 -7.02 -15.41
N THR A 32 15.24 -6.01 -14.93
CA THR A 32 16.60 -6.20 -14.39
C THR A 32 16.66 -6.54 -12.91
N MET A 33 15.59 -6.30 -12.17
CA MET A 33 15.53 -6.55 -10.73
C MET A 33 15.36 -8.04 -10.41
N THR A 34 16.03 -8.50 -9.36
CA THR A 34 15.82 -9.85 -8.81
C THR A 34 14.56 -9.91 -7.95
N LYS A 35 14.10 -11.14 -7.65
CA LYS A 35 12.95 -11.35 -6.75
C LYS A 35 13.18 -10.74 -5.35
N THR A 36 14.39 -10.86 -4.80
CA THR A 36 14.72 -10.33 -3.47
C THR A 36 14.72 -8.80 -3.44
N GLN A 37 15.14 -8.15 -4.52
CA GLN A 37 15.07 -6.69 -4.68
C GLN A 37 13.63 -6.18 -4.79
N VAL A 38 12.79 -6.90 -5.53
CA VAL A 38 11.35 -6.60 -5.59
C VAL A 38 10.72 -6.79 -4.21
N ASP A 39 11.04 -7.87 -3.50
CA ASP A 39 10.51 -8.08 -2.15
C ASP A 39 10.97 -7.00 -1.17
N LEU A 40 12.23 -6.58 -1.22
CA LEU A 40 12.74 -5.47 -0.41
C LEU A 40 11.88 -4.22 -0.56
N LEU A 41 11.59 -3.80 -1.80
CA LEU A 41 10.86 -2.55 -2.03
C LEU A 41 9.36 -2.67 -1.72
N TRP A 42 8.69 -3.77 -2.07
CA TRP A 42 7.22 -3.89 -1.95
C TRP A 42 6.74 -4.47 -0.62
N SER A 43 7.50 -5.37 0.01
CA SER A 43 7.13 -5.99 1.28
C SER A 43 8.03 -5.59 2.44
N GLY A 44 9.18 -4.94 2.17
CA GLY A 44 10.21 -4.68 3.17
C GLY A 44 11.26 -5.80 3.25
N GLY A 45 11.23 -6.77 2.34
CA GLY A 45 12.23 -7.84 2.26
C GLY A 45 11.94 -9.01 3.19
N ALA A 46 12.92 -9.90 3.30
CA ALA A 46 12.88 -11.10 4.13
C ALA A 46 14.23 -11.33 4.79
N ILE A 47 14.21 -12.01 5.94
CA ILE A 47 15.44 -12.44 6.62
C ILE A 47 16.07 -13.56 5.80
N SER A 48 17.31 -13.36 5.35
CA SER A 48 18.05 -14.30 4.50
C SER A 48 19.09 -15.12 5.27
N SER A 49 19.47 -14.72 6.48
CA SER A 49 20.52 -15.38 7.28
C SER A 49 20.20 -15.45 8.78
N THR A 50 20.90 -16.36 9.48
CA THR A 50 20.80 -16.53 10.93
C THR A 50 22.07 -16.01 11.61
N GLY A 51 21.92 -15.06 12.54
CA GLY A 51 23.01 -14.52 13.36
C GLY A 51 22.94 -13.00 13.43
N ALA A 52 22.61 -12.44 14.59
CA ALA A 52 22.42 -10.99 14.75
C ALA A 52 23.76 -10.25 14.67
N GLN A 53 24.02 -9.59 13.54
CA GLN A 53 25.13 -8.65 13.41
C GLN A 53 24.59 -7.35 12.82
N VAL A 54 24.28 -6.41 13.72
CA VAL A 54 23.79 -5.08 13.35
C VAL A 54 24.87 -4.31 12.62
N ASP A 55 24.66 -4.10 11.32
CA ASP A 55 25.50 -3.25 10.48
C ASP A 55 24.98 -1.80 10.53
N LEU A 56 25.53 -1.04 11.49
CA LEU A 56 25.20 0.37 11.69
C LEU A 56 25.61 1.27 10.51
N ASP A 57 26.64 0.88 9.76
CA ASP A 57 27.09 1.65 8.60
C ASP A 57 26.15 1.45 7.41
N LEU A 58 25.69 0.22 7.18
CA LEU A 58 24.64 -0.07 6.21
C LEU A 58 23.34 0.67 6.58
N GLN A 59 22.93 0.62 7.84
CA GLN A 59 21.75 1.33 8.32
C GLN A 59 21.83 2.84 8.05
N ARG A 60 22.99 3.45 8.33
CA ARG A 60 23.23 4.87 8.07
C ARG A 60 23.17 5.19 6.58
N ARG A 61 23.80 4.37 5.74
CA ARG A 61 23.76 4.53 4.27
C ARG A 61 22.34 4.40 3.73
N VAL A 62 21.54 3.44 4.21
CA VAL A 62 20.13 3.30 3.81
C VAL A 62 19.31 4.51 4.24
N ARG A 63 19.50 4.99 5.46
CA ARG A 63 18.82 6.20 5.95
C ARG A 63 19.16 7.42 5.09
N ASP A 64 20.43 7.59 4.73
CA ASP A 64 20.92 8.79 4.06
C ASP A 64 20.67 8.76 2.53
N LEU A 65 20.84 7.61 1.86
CA LEU A 65 20.66 7.45 0.41
C LEU A 65 19.25 7.03 -0.02
N LEU A 66 18.55 6.25 0.81
CA LEU A 66 17.21 5.74 0.51
C LEU A 66 16.24 5.90 1.69
N PRO A 67 15.99 7.15 2.14
CA PRO A 67 15.13 7.43 3.29
C PRO A 67 13.70 6.89 3.12
N ALA A 68 13.23 6.75 1.89
CA ALA A 68 11.94 6.12 1.56
C ALA A 68 11.85 4.64 2.00
N LEU A 69 12.95 3.89 1.96
CA LEU A 69 13.01 2.52 2.47
C LEU A 69 13.09 2.53 4.01
N SER A 70 13.96 3.40 4.54
CA SER A 70 14.20 3.51 5.99
C SER A 70 12.96 3.94 6.77
N VAL A 71 12.16 4.89 6.27
CA VAL A 71 10.97 5.40 6.98
C VAL A 71 9.88 4.34 7.17
N LEU A 72 9.75 3.39 6.23
CA LEU A 72 8.75 2.33 6.31
C LEU A 72 9.25 1.04 6.99
N GLY A 73 10.58 0.92 7.14
CA GLY A 73 11.26 -0.25 7.69
C GLY A 73 11.50 -1.34 6.63
N TYR A 74 12.55 -2.12 6.87
CA TYR A 74 13.02 -3.18 5.97
C TYR A 74 13.77 -4.27 6.76
N ALA A 75 13.92 -5.43 6.16
CA ALA A 75 14.80 -6.49 6.61
C ALA A 75 16.05 -6.53 5.72
N ALA A 76 17.20 -6.71 6.34
CA ALA A 76 18.46 -6.94 5.64
C ALA A 76 19.22 -8.04 6.38
N HIS A 77 19.65 -9.07 5.66
CA HIS A 77 20.41 -10.19 6.21
C HIS A 77 19.64 -10.88 7.36
N SER A 78 20.16 -10.77 8.59
CA SER A 78 19.58 -11.33 9.82
C SER A 78 18.67 -10.36 10.57
N ASP A 79 18.65 -9.09 10.16
CA ASP A 79 18.18 -7.99 11.00
C ASP A 79 16.94 -7.32 10.41
N ILE A 80 16.05 -6.91 11.32
CA ILE A 80 14.86 -6.11 11.00
C ILE A 80 15.12 -4.69 11.46
N TYR A 81 15.15 -3.77 10.51
CA TYR A 81 15.25 -2.35 10.76
C TYR A 81 13.85 -1.76 10.87
N GLU A 82 13.48 -1.37 12.10
CA GLU A 82 12.19 -0.74 12.36
C GLU A 82 12.14 0.64 11.69
N GLY A 83 11.10 0.87 10.89
CA GLY A 83 10.89 2.17 10.26
C GLY A 83 10.46 3.24 11.26
N THR A 84 10.61 4.51 10.88
CA THR A 84 10.21 5.65 11.71
C THR A 84 8.74 6.06 11.51
N ALA A 85 8.04 5.56 10.48
CA ALA A 85 6.62 5.77 10.29
C ALA A 85 5.75 4.92 11.23
N ARG A 86 4.74 5.55 11.83
CA ARG A 86 3.66 4.92 12.59
C ARG A 86 2.34 5.23 11.89
N VAL A 87 1.58 4.17 11.63
CA VAL A 87 0.30 4.25 10.92
C VAL A 87 -0.72 3.51 11.77
N SER A 88 -1.74 4.21 12.25
CA SER A 88 -2.84 3.58 12.97
C SER A 88 -3.82 2.93 12.01
N ASP A 89 -4.62 2.01 12.53
CA ASP A 89 -5.85 1.62 11.86
C ASP A 89 -6.74 2.85 11.65
N ALA A 90 -7.37 2.94 10.48
CA ALA A 90 -8.37 3.95 10.18
C ALA A 90 -9.76 3.38 10.50
N ILE A 91 -10.32 3.82 11.62
CA ILE A 91 -11.59 3.31 12.16
C ILE A 91 -12.79 4.04 11.55
N LEU A 92 -13.90 3.33 11.36
CA LEU A 92 -15.14 3.93 10.86
C LEU A 92 -15.65 5.03 11.80
N VAL A 93 -15.98 6.20 11.24
CA VAL A 93 -16.63 7.29 11.96
C VAL A 93 -18.12 6.95 12.14
N CYS A 94 -18.45 6.39 13.30
CA CYS A 94 -19.81 5.98 13.66
C CYS A 94 -20.04 6.06 15.18
N ALA A 95 -21.29 5.85 15.61
CA ALA A 95 -21.69 5.90 17.02
C ALA A 95 -20.86 4.98 17.93
N GLU A 96 -20.56 3.76 17.48
CA GLU A 96 -19.78 2.78 18.25
C GLU A 96 -18.32 3.21 18.47
N ASN A 97 -17.75 4.01 17.57
CA ASN A 97 -16.38 4.51 17.66
C ASN A 97 -16.28 5.94 18.18
N ALA A 98 -17.40 6.59 18.51
CA ALA A 98 -17.44 8.01 18.91
C ALA A 98 -16.45 8.35 20.04
N PHE A 99 -16.27 7.44 21.01
CA PHE A 99 -15.37 7.62 22.15
C PHE A 99 -13.87 7.56 21.80
N ARG A 100 -13.50 7.08 20.61
CA ARG A 100 -12.11 6.98 20.12
C ARG A 100 -11.74 8.11 19.18
N LEU A 101 -12.71 8.90 18.76
CA LEU A 101 -12.56 9.92 17.74
C LEU A 101 -12.37 11.29 18.42
N PRO A 102 -11.66 12.23 17.78
CA PRO A 102 -11.67 13.62 18.21
C PRO A 102 -13.10 14.16 18.27
N GLU A 103 -13.37 15.05 19.23
CA GLU A 103 -14.73 15.59 19.46
C GLU A 103 -15.32 16.22 18.19
N GLN A 104 -14.50 16.93 17.40
CA GLN A 104 -14.94 17.56 16.15
C GLN A 104 -15.31 16.55 15.06
N VAL A 105 -14.83 15.30 15.15
CA VAL A 105 -15.10 14.21 14.20
C VAL A 105 -16.27 13.35 14.67
N ALA A 106 -16.31 13.03 15.96
CA ALA A 106 -17.33 12.16 16.56
C ALA A 106 -18.76 12.65 16.31
N GLY A 107 -18.98 13.97 16.38
CA GLY A 107 -20.29 14.60 16.16
C GLY A 107 -20.77 14.61 14.70
N GLN A 108 -19.90 14.35 13.72
CA GLN A 108 -20.23 14.49 12.30
C GLN A 108 -21.17 13.38 11.80
N ARG A 109 -21.15 12.20 12.44
CA ARG A 109 -21.80 10.99 11.92
C ARG A 109 -22.38 10.11 13.04
N PRO A 110 -23.57 10.45 13.56
CA PRO A 110 -24.15 9.77 14.72
C PRO A 110 -24.77 8.39 14.42
N ARG A 111 -24.74 7.93 13.16
CA ARG A 111 -25.33 6.63 12.80
C ARG A 111 -24.46 5.48 13.29
N ARG A 112 -25.10 4.34 13.53
CA ARG A 112 -24.43 3.07 13.87
C ARG A 112 -23.67 2.51 12.68
N ALA A 113 -22.65 1.70 12.93
CA ALA A 113 -21.80 1.06 11.92
C ALA A 113 -22.60 0.28 10.86
N GLY A 114 -23.75 -0.31 11.23
CA GLY A 114 -24.64 -0.99 10.29
C GLY A 114 -25.18 -0.11 9.16
N ALA A 115 -25.30 1.21 9.37
CA ALA A 115 -25.79 2.13 8.34
C ALA A 115 -24.76 2.46 7.25
N TYR A 116 -23.51 2.02 7.43
CA TYR A 116 -22.40 2.27 6.52
C TYR A 116 -21.90 1.00 5.82
N ARG A 117 -22.57 -0.14 6.05
CA ARG A 117 -22.24 -1.43 5.44
C ARG A 117 -23.29 -1.79 4.41
N GLY A 118 -22.81 -2.35 3.30
CA GLY A 118 -23.63 -2.95 2.26
C GLY A 118 -23.16 -4.35 1.93
N GLU A 119 -23.95 -5.04 1.14
CA GLU A 119 -23.60 -6.29 0.49
C GLU A 119 -23.75 -6.07 -1.01
N GLU A 120 -22.73 -6.46 -1.76
CA GLU A 120 -22.75 -6.40 -3.22
C GLU A 120 -22.59 -7.79 -3.80
N PHE A 121 -23.44 -8.07 -4.79
CA PHE A 121 -23.52 -9.33 -5.49
C PHE A 121 -22.93 -9.17 -6.88
N GLY A 122 -22.02 -10.07 -7.23
CA GLY A 122 -21.40 -10.10 -8.56
C GLY A 122 -21.30 -11.50 -9.11
N THR A 123 -21.24 -11.60 -10.43
CA THR A 123 -20.93 -12.84 -11.14
C THR A 123 -19.61 -12.68 -11.87
N ARG A 124 -18.68 -13.64 -11.68
CA ARG A 124 -17.49 -13.70 -12.53
C ARG A 124 -17.88 -14.33 -13.86
N HIS A 125 -17.78 -13.53 -14.93
CA HIS A 125 -18.10 -13.97 -16.28
C HIS A 125 -17.17 -15.10 -16.70
N ASP A 126 -17.74 -16.28 -16.95
CA ASP A 126 -17.00 -17.42 -17.46
C ASP A 126 -16.57 -17.20 -18.92
N THR A 127 -15.30 -17.46 -19.22
CA THR A 127 -14.73 -17.35 -20.57
C THR A 127 -15.32 -18.35 -21.55
N ALA A 128 -15.92 -19.44 -21.07
CA ALA A 128 -16.68 -20.39 -21.88
C ALA A 128 -17.88 -19.76 -22.61
N SER A 129 -18.39 -18.63 -22.12
CA SER A 129 -19.49 -17.86 -22.75
C SER A 129 -19.02 -16.73 -23.67
N THR A 130 -17.71 -16.52 -23.81
CA THR A 130 -17.10 -15.45 -24.62
C THR A 130 -16.50 -15.99 -25.92
N GLN A 131 -16.00 -15.11 -26.82
CA GLN A 131 -15.29 -15.56 -28.04
C GLN A 131 -14.02 -16.39 -27.75
N ALA A 132 -13.48 -16.30 -26.53
CA ALA A 132 -12.35 -17.11 -26.08
C ALA A 132 -12.71 -18.60 -25.94
N SER A 133 -13.99 -18.97 -25.91
CA SER A 133 -14.44 -20.37 -25.89
C SER A 133 -13.92 -21.19 -27.07
N ARG A 134 -13.63 -20.54 -28.20
CA ARG A 134 -13.03 -21.16 -29.39
C ARG A 134 -11.61 -21.68 -29.18
N MET A 135 -10.94 -21.25 -28.10
CA MET A 135 -9.61 -21.70 -27.71
C MET A 135 -9.64 -22.88 -26.73
N ILE A 136 -10.83 -23.28 -26.25
CA ILE A 136 -11.01 -24.41 -25.35
C ILE A 136 -10.97 -25.69 -26.19
N ALA A 137 -10.06 -26.60 -25.85
CA ALA A 137 -9.99 -27.90 -26.50
C ALA A 137 -11.33 -28.64 -26.34
N PRO A 138 -11.87 -29.27 -27.40
CA PRO A 138 -13.10 -30.04 -27.28
C PRO A 138 -12.90 -31.17 -26.25
N PRO A 139 -13.91 -31.44 -25.40
CA PRO A 139 -13.82 -32.48 -24.38
C PRO A 139 -13.60 -33.84 -25.04
N ASP A 140 -12.79 -34.69 -24.39
CA ASP A 140 -12.51 -36.03 -24.88
C ASP A 140 -13.81 -36.86 -24.86
N THR A 141 -14.25 -37.30 -26.04
CA THR A 141 -15.60 -37.82 -26.27
C THR A 141 -15.87 -39.19 -25.63
N LEU A 142 -14.88 -39.78 -24.96
CA LEU A 142 -15.00 -41.08 -24.28
C LEU A 142 -15.65 -40.97 -22.88
N ASP A 143 -15.57 -39.80 -22.23
CA ASP A 143 -16.05 -39.61 -20.84
C ASP A 143 -17.28 -38.69 -20.71
N GLY A 144 -17.89 -38.27 -21.84
CA GLY A 144 -19.14 -37.49 -21.82
C GLY A 144 -19.01 -36.09 -21.19
N GLY A 145 -17.81 -35.51 -21.16
CA GLY A 145 -17.57 -34.20 -20.55
C GLY A 145 -18.29 -33.07 -21.29
N THR A 146 -19.13 -32.32 -20.59
CA THR A 146 -19.68 -31.04 -21.04
C THR A 146 -18.76 -29.91 -20.61
N THR A 147 -18.54 -28.90 -21.48
CA THR A 147 -17.91 -27.63 -21.07
C THR A 147 -18.95 -26.80 -20.31
N GLU A 148 -19.26 -27.21 -19.08
CA GLU A 148 -20.21 -26.50 -18.22
C GLU A 148 -19.59 -25.19 -17.73
N SER A 149 -20.20 -24.07 -18.10
CA SER A 149 -19.79 -22.77 -17.59
C SER A 149 -20.25 -22.63 -16.15
N THR A 150 -19.32 -22.65 -15.19
CA THR A 150 -19.65 -22.41 -13.79
C THR A 150 -19.47 -20.92 -13.50
N GLN A 151 -20.55 -20.16 -13.68
CA GLN A 151 -20.60 -18.75 -13.27
C GLN A 151 -20.48 -18.69 -11.73
N MET A 152 -19.33 -18.22 -11.24
CA MET A 152 -19.13 -18.08 -9.80
C MET A 152 -19.83 -16.81 -9.30
N ILE A 153 -20.89 -17.01 -8.51
CA ILE A 153 -21.53 -15.93 -7.75
C ILE A 153 -20.66 -15.66 -6.53
N PHE A 154 -20.35 -14.39 -6.27
CA PHE A 154 -19.76 -13.97 -5.02
C PHE A 154 -20.63 -12.91 -4.36
N ASP A 155 -20.65 -12.97 -3.03
CA ASP A 155 -21.23 -11.97 -2.15
C ASP A 155 -20.07 -11.32 -1.38
N THR A 156 -20.03 -10.00 -1.33
CA THR A 156 -18.97 -9.26 -0.64
C THR A 156 -19.56 -8.14 0.19
N GLN A 157 -19.13 -8.08 1.45
CA GLN A 157 -19.44 -6.97 2.33
C GLN A 157 -18.59 -5.76 1.99
N VAL A 158 -19.24 -4.61 1.87
CA VAL A 158 -18.62 -3.35 1.43
C VAL A 158 -18.92 -2.22 2.39
N LEU A 159 -18.03 -1.23 2.42
CA LEU A 159 -18.36 0.07 2.99
C LEU A 159 -19.11 0.89 1.95
N LEU A 160 -20.27 1.41 2.32
CA LEU A 160 -21.08 2.22 1.42
C LEU A 160 -20.36 3.54 1.10
N PRO A 161 -20.49 4.07 -0.13
CA PRO A 161 -19.96 5.39 -0.49
C PRO A 161 -20.41 6.47 0.50
N GLY A 162 -19.50 7.41 0.76
CA GLY A 162 -19.70 8.44 1.77
C GLY A 162 -19.46 7.98 3.20
N SER A 163 -19.06 6.72 3.44
CA SER A 163 -18.45 6.30 4.70
C SER A 163 -17.14 7.05 4.94
N GLN A 164 -16.81 7.33 6.20
CA GLN A 164 -15.60 8.04 6.56
C GLN A 164 -14.79 7.20 7.54
N LEU A 165 -13.49 7.07 7.29
CA LEU A 165 -12.55 6.43 8.18
C LEU A 165 -11.62 7.49 8.79
N TRP A 166 -11.22 7.29 10.04
CA TRP A 166 -10.30 8.18 10.76
C TRP A 166 -9.11 7.39 11.27
N GLY A 167 -7.91 7.81 10.90
CA GLY A 167 -6.65 7.23 11.34
C GLY A 167 -5.55 8.29 11.41
N THR A 168 -4.35 7.87 11.77
CA THR A 168 -3.19 8.75 11.93
C THR A 168 -2.00 8.16 11.21
N ILE A 169 -1.22 9.04 10.59
CA ILE A 169 0.11 8.76 10.09
C ILE A 169 1.04 9.74 10.79
N GLY A 170 2.07 9.22 11.44
CA GLY A 170 3.04 10.03 12.16
C GLY A 170 4.44 9.45 12.07
N LEU A 171 5.40 10.23 12.54
CA LEU A 171 6.79 9.84 12.61
C LEU A 171 7.22 9.70 14.08
N THR A 172 8.15 8.80 14.35
CA THR A 172 8.81 8.77 15.65
C THR A 172 9.74 9.98 15.82
N PRO A 173 10.09 10.37 17.05
CA PRO A 173 11.05 11.45 17.30
C PRO A 173 12.45 11.23 16.71
N ALA A 174 12.76 10.01 16.28
CA ALA A 174 14.04 9.65 15.66
C ALA A 174 14.05 9.86 14.13
N ALA A 175 12.93 10.29 13.54
CA ALA A 175 12.85 10.52 12.11
C ALA A 175 13.71 11.71 11.68
N THR A 176 14.39 11.58 10.55
CA THR A 176 15.10 12.71 9.93
C THR A 176 14.18 13.52 9.02
N ASP A 177 14.61 14.71 8.64
CA ASP A 177 13.88 15.57 7.71
C ASP A 177 13.70 14.88 6.35
N GLU A 178 14.72 14.16 5.86
CA GLU A 178 14.65 13.42 4.60
C GLU A 178 13.64 12.26 4.68
N GLN A 179 13.53 11.59 5.83
CA GLN A 179 12.50 10.57 6.04
C GLN A 179 11.10 11.18 6.09
N GLN A 180 10.95 12.37 6.67
CA GLN A 180 9.69 13.10 6.65
C GLN A 180 9.27 13.47 5.23
N VAL A 181 10.18 14.06 4.44
CA VAL A 181 9.95 14.41 3.04
C VAL A 181 9.65 13.15 2.21
N ALA A 182 10.37 12.05 2.44
CA ALA A 182 10.10 10.78 1.76
C ALA A 182 8.71 10.20 2.08
N LEU A 183 8.25 10.29 3.33
CA LEU A 183 6.90 9.86 3.70
C LEU A 183 5.84 10.73 3.05
N GLN A 184 6.02 12.05 3.04
CA GLN A 184 5.13 12.99 2.35
C GLN A 184 5.05 12.71 0.84
N ALA A 185 6.20 12.46 0.21
CA ALA A 185 6.26 12.05 -1.19
C ALA A 185 5.50 10.74 -1.42
N GLY A 186 5.68 9.74 -0.55
CA GLY A 186 4.96 8.47 -0.62
C GLY A 186 3.46 8.62 -0.47
N ILE A 187 3.00 9.53 0.40
CA ILE A 187 1.60 9.88 0.54
C ILE A 187 1.06 10.50 -0.77
N GLY A 188 1.77 11.45 -1.35
CA GLY A 188 1.37 12.10 -2.61
C GLY A 188 1.33 11.14 -3.80
N LEU A 189 2.28 10.22 -3.88
CA LEU A 189 2.33 9.19 -4.91
C LEU A 189 1.23 8.14 -4.73
N TRP A 190 0.86 7.82 -3.50
CA TRP A 190 -0.21 6.86 -3.20
C TRP A 190 -1.61 7.44 -3.46
N ALA A 191 -1.77 8.74 -3.20
CA ALA A 191 -3.04 9.44 -3.34
C ALA A 191 -2.88 10.71 -4.20
N PRO A 192 -2.61 10.57 -5.51
CA PRO A 192 -2.50 11.72 -6.40
C PRO A 192 -3.81 12.52 -6.36
N GLU A 193 -3.70 13.85 -6.30
CA GLU A 193 -4.84 14.77 -6.17
C GLU A 193 -5.72 14.49 -4.92
N GLY A 194 -5.17 13.80 -3.92
CA GLY A 194 -5.87 13.42 -2.71
C GLY A 194 -6.81 12.22 -2.87
N VAL A 195 -6.72 11.44 -3.95
CA VAL A 195 -7.55 10.26 -4.16
C VAL A 195 -6.73 8.98 -4.07
N ALA A 196 -7.04 8.13 -3.10
CA ALA A 196 -6.45 6.81 -2.93
C ALA A 196 -7.39 5.70 -3.36
N HIS A 197 -6.81 4.58 -3.78
CA HIS A 197 -7.53 3.33 -4.02
C HIS A 197 -7.22 2.33 -2.89
N LEU A 198 -8.26 1.97 -2.15
CA LEU A 198 -8.19 1.21 -0.90
C LEU A 198 -8.84 -0.17 -1.05
N GLY A 199 -8.21 -1.20 -0.48
CA GLY A 199 -8.78 -2.54 -0.43
C GLY A 199 -8.72 -3.28 -1.77
N ALA A 200 -9.71 -4.16 -1.99
CA ALA A 200 -9.75 -5.06 -3.14
C ALA A 200 -10.62 -4.53 -4.28
N SER A 201 -10.49 -5.15 -5.46
CA SER A 201 -11.36 -4.91 -6.62
C SER A 201 -11.36 -3.46 -7.13
N THR A 202 -10.26 -2.74 -6.93
CA THR A 202 -10.11 -1.34 -7.36
C THR A 202 -10.26 -1.17 -8.87
N ASN A 203 -9.81 -2.17 -9.64
CA ASN A 203 -9.96 -2.21 -11.10
C ASN A 203 -11.41 -2.35 -11.58
N THR A 204 -12.35 -2.71 -10.70
CA THR A 204 -13.79 -2.80 -11.02
C THR A 204 -14.60 -1.68 -10.38
N GLY A 205 -13.93 -0.59 -9.96
CA GLY A 205 -14.58 0.63 -9.47
C GLY A 205 -14.67 0.76 -7.94
N TYR A 206 -14.15 -0.20 -7.19
CA TYR A 206 -14.17 -0.16 -5.73
C TYR A 206 -13.01 0.65 -5.12
N GLY A 207 -13.16 1.00 -3.85
CA GLY A 207 -12.03 1.46 -3.05
C GLY A 207 -11.59 2.90 -3.27
N ALA A 208 -12.21 3.65 -4.18
CA ALA A 208 -11.93 5.06 -4.35
C ALA A 208 -12.27 5.83 -3.05
N ALA A 209 -11.30 6.56 -2.51
CA ALA A 209 -11.45 7.35 -1.31
C ALA A 209 -10.68 8.66 -1.42
N THR A 210 -11.33 9.76 -1.04
CA THR A 210 -10.67 11.05 -0.85
C THR A 210 -9.97 11.07 0.51
N LEU A 211 -8.72 11.49 0.52
CA LEU A 211 -7.93 11.71 1.73
C LEU A 211 -8.01 13.17 2.16
N ASP A 212 -8.43 13.38 3.40
CA ASP A 212 -8.48 14.69 4.06
C ASP A 212 -7.41 14.75 5.15
N TRP A 213 -6.34 15.53 4.91
CA TRP A 213 -5.22 15.67 5.83
C TRP A 213 -5.47 16.83 6.81
N ARG A 214 -5.87 16.50 8.04
CA ARG A 214 -6.29 17.52 9.02
C ARG A 214 -5.16 18.38 9.60
N ASP A 215 -3.91 17.92 9.57
CA ASP A 215 -2.75 18.65 10.11
C ASP A 215 -1.91 19.37 9.05
N SER A 216 -2.57 20.01 8.08
CA SER A 216 -1.96 21.10 7.28
C SER A 216 -0.77 20.72 6.38
N ILE A 217 -0.71 19.49 5.85
CA ILE A 217 0.18 19.27 4.71
C ILE A 217 -0.50 19.90 3.49
N ALA A 218 -0.06 21.10 3.15
CA ALA A 218 -0.52 21.77 1.93
C ALA A 218 -0.11 20.94 0.70
N GLN A 219 -0.94 20.98 -0.35
CA GLN A 219 -0.64 20.27 -1.60
C GLN A 219 0.75 20.67 -2.16
N SER A 220 1.15 21.94 -2.00
CA SER A 220 2.49 22.40 -2.40
C SER A 220 3.62 21.65 -1.69
N VAL A 221 3.45 21.29 -0.42
CA VAL A 221 4.43 20.52 0.34
C VAL A 221 4.52 19.09 -0.20
N ILE A 222 3.38 18.49 -0.55
CA ILE A 222 3.37 17.17 -1.21
C ILE A 222 4.12 17.23 -2.54
N ASP A 223 3.82 18.24 -3.37
CA ASP A 223 4.40 18.39 -4.69
C ASP A 223 5.93 18.62 -4.61
N GLU A 224 6.37 19.48 -3.68
CA GLU A 224 7.79 19.72 -3.38
C GLU A 224 8.48 18.44 -2.90
N SER A 225 7.84 17.65 -2.03
CA SER A 225 8.37 16.39 -1.53
C SER A 225 8.50 15.32 -2.62
N VAL A 226 7.53 15.24 -3.54
CA VAL A 226 7.62 14.36 -4.71
C VAL A 226 8.75 14.82 -5.65
N ALA A 227 8.89 16.11 -5.89
CA ALA A 227 9.97 16.65 -6.71
C ALA A 227 11.35 16.40 -6.09
N TRP A 228 11.48 16.55 -4.78
CA TRP A 228 12.69 16.22 -4.03
C TRP A 228 13.04 14.74 -4.15
N LEU A 229 12.06 13.84 -4.00
CA LEU A 229 12.27 12.41 -4.14
C LEU A 229 12.75 12.08 -5.56
N ASP A 230 12.08 12.60 -6.59
CA ASP A 230 12.49 12.39 -7.99
C ASP A 230 13.92 12.90 -8.26
N PHE A 231 14.28 14.06 -7.72
CA PHE A 231 15.64 14.60 -7.83
C PHE A 231 16.66 13.69 -7.14
N SER A 232 16.40 13.31 -5.88
CA SER A 232 17.28 12.47 -5.07
C SER A 232 17.51 11.10 -5.73
N LEU A 233 16.45 10.46 -6.22
CA LEU A 233 16.53 9.17 -6.91
C LEU A 233 17.35 9.26 -8.20
N ARG A 234 17.13 10.31 -9.03
CA ARG A 234 17.89 10.48 -10.28
C ARG A 234 19.35 10.79 -10.04
N HIS A 235 19.64 11.64 -9.06
CA HIS A 235 21.02 12.05 -8.75
C HIS A 235 21.84 10.90 -8.14
N ASN A 236 21.19 10.01 -7.39
CA ASN A 236 21.84 8.91 -6.68
C ASN A 236 21.52 7.53 -7.27
N ALA A 237 21.00 7.45 -8.51
CA ALA A 237 20.43 6.22 -9.07
C ALA A 237 21.40 5.01 -9.02
N GLU A 238 22.67 5.23 -9.37
CA GLU A 238 23.70 4.18 -9.33
C GLU A 238 23.99 3.73 -7.89
N ALA A 239 24.25 4.67 -6.99
CA ALA A 239 24.49 4.37 -5.58
C ALA A 239 23.30 3.67 -4.91
N ILE A 240 22.06 4.02 -5.29
CA ILE A 240 20.84 3.38 -4.80
C ILE A 240 20.73 1.94 -5.33
N ARG A 241 21.06 1.69 -6.61
CA ARG A 241 21.09 0.32 -7.16
C ARG A 241 22.09 -0.55 -6.41
N ASP A 242 23.31 -0.05 -6.23
CA ASP A 242 24.37 -0.77 -5.53
C ASP A 242 23.98 -1.07 -4.08
N LEU A 243 23.38 -0.09 -3.40
CA LEU A 243 22.87 -0.26 -2.05
C LEU A 243 21.74 -1.31 -1.97
N ILE A 244 20.80 -1.31 -2.93
CA ILE A 244 19.72 -2.31 -2.97
C ILE A 244 20.30 -3.71 -3.23
N ILE A 245 21.32 -3.83 -4.08
CA ILE A 245 22.04 -5.10 -4.30
C ILE A 245 22.68 -5.56 -2.99
N GLU A 246 23.42 -4.69 -2.31
CA GLU A 246 24.09 -4.98 -1.04
C GLU A 246 23.11 -5.40 0.06
N VAL A 247 21.98 -4.71 0.22
CA VAL A 247 20.95 -5.04 1.23
C VAL A 247 20.30 -6.42 0.99
N THR A 248 20.27 -6.88 -0.25
CA THR A 248 19.53 -8.09 -0.66
C THR A 248 20.40 -9.32 -0.91
N GLN A 249 21.72 -9.20 -0.80
CA GLN A 249 22.65 -10.31 -0.73
C GLN A 249 22.58 -11.02 0.63
#